data_AF-A0A1H4EF95-F1
#
_entry.id   AF-A0A1H4EF95-F1
#
_cell.length_a   1.000
_cell.length_b   1.000
_cell.length_c   1.000
_cell.angle_alpha   90.00
_cell.angle_beta   90.00
_cell.angle_gamma   90.00
#
_symmetry.space_group_name_H-M   'P 1'
#
loop_
_entity.id
_entity.type
_entity.pdbx_description
1 polymer ?
#
loop_
_entity_poly.entity_id
_entity_poly.type
_entity_poly.pdbx_seq_one_letter_code
_entity_poly.pdbx_strand_id
1 'polypeptide(L)'
;MSKCNAEFVETIFGLMFETFWMAPYDPRRSDPVMACFERRARYASALLGKTKLASATEAQLYELRKAVADLEESVQWIGGSGLFPRADCTEALERVRRIRGVLAERRGVAAK
;
A
#
# COMPACT_ATOMS: atom_id res chain seq x y z
N MET A 1 2.31 -6.27 -20.56
CA MET A 1 2.66 -5.89 -19.17
C MET A 1 1.62 -4.91 -18.56
N SER A 2 0.33 -5.26 -18.57
CA SER A 2 -0.77 -4.42 -18.02
C SER A 2 -1.25 -4.89 -16.63
N LYS A 3 -0.71 -6.00 -16.10
CA LYS A 3 -1.24 -6.66 -14.90
C LYS A 3 -0.74 -6.08 -13.57
N CYS A 4 0.45 -5.46 -13.56
CA CYS A 4 1.08 -5.03 -12.30
C CYS A 4 0.26 -3.97 -11.53
N ASN A 5 -0.42 -3.05 -12.22
CA ASN A 5 -1.27 -2.06 -11.54
C ASN A 5 -2.43 -2.73 -10.80
N ALA A 6 -3.14 -3.63 -11.48
CA ALA A 6 -4.29 -4.32 -10.93
C ALA A 6 -3.88 -5.20 -9.74
N GLU A 7 -2.77 -5.93 -9.87
CA GLU A 7 -2.21 -6.77 -8.80
C GLU A 7 -1.83 -5.93 -7.56
N PHE A 8 -1.28 -4.73 -7.74
CA PHE A 8 -0.95 -3.84 -6.61
C PHE A 8 -2.20 -3.27 -5.95
N VAL A 9 -3.19 -2.85 -6.73
CA VAL A 9 -4.47 -2.39 -6.19
C VAL A 9 -5.15 -3.52 -5.44
N GLU A 10 -5.23 -4.71 -6.02
CA GLU A 10 -5.78 -5.91 -5.38
C GLU A 10 -5.06 -6.23 -4.08
N THR A 11 -3.72 -6.14 -4.05
CA THR A 11 -2.93 -6.33 -2.83
C THR A 11 -3.33 -5.33 -1.75
N ILE A 12 -3.41 -4.03 -2.07
CA ILE A 12 -3.79 -3.00 -1.07
C ILE A 12 -5.24 -3.18 -0.62
N PHE A 13 -6.15 -3.56 -1.52
CA PHE A 13 -7.53 -3.89 -1.17
C PHE A 13 -7.59 -5.09 -0.22
N GLY A 14 -6.84 -6.16 -0.48
CA GLY A 14 -6.73 -7.29 0.44
C GLY A 14 -6.22 -6.87 1.83
N LEU A 15 -5.27 -5.94 1.91
CA LEU A 15 -4.85 -5.38 3.20
C LEU A 15 -5.99 -4.65 3.92
N MET A 16 -6.80 -3.86 3.20
CA MET A 16 -7.89 -3.07 3.80
C MET A 16 -9.12 -3.90 4.17
N PHE A 17 -9.47 -4.89 3.35
CA PHE A 17 -10.75 -5.59 3.41
C PHE A 17 -10.65 -7.05 3.85
N GLU A 18 -9.44 -7.60 3.95
CA GLU A 18 -9.21 -8.96 4.44
C GLU A 18 -8.30 -8.94 5.67
N THR A 19 -7.07 -8.42 5.55
CA THR A 19 -6.06 -8.51 6.62
C THR A 19 -6.34 -7.57 7.78
N PHE A 20 -6.51 -6.27 7.51
CA PHE A 20 -6.76 -5.25 8.53
C PHE A 20 -8.22 -4.81 8.58
N TRP A 21 -9.11 -5.67 8.11
CA TRP A 21 -10.53 -5.43 8.18
C TRP A 21 -11.03 -5.50 9.62
N MET A 22 -11.92 -4.58 9.95
CA MET A 22 -12.65 -4.57 11.21
C MET A 22 -14.12 -4.31 10.94
N ALA A 23 -14.98 -4.96 11.71
CA ALA A 23 -16.41 -4.71 11.65
C ALA A 23 -16.71 -3.23 11.92
N PRO A 24 -17.77 -2.63 11.31
CA PRO A 24 -18.12 -1.23 11.49
C PRO A 24 -18.22 -0.77 12.96
N TYR A 25 -18.62 -1.67 13.86
CA TYR A 25 -18.81 -1.38 15.28
C TYR A 25 -17.64 -1.84 16.17
N ASP A 26 -16.53 -2.31 15.58
CA ASP A 26 -15.36 -2.72 16.35
C ASP A 26 -14.67 -1.48 16.96
N PRO A 27 -14.51 -1.42 18.30
CA PRO A 27 -13.91 -0.26 18.97
C PRO A 27 -12.48 0.06 18.49
N ARG A 28 -11.74 -0.95 18.00
CA ARG A 28 -10.37 -0.78 17.49
C ARG A 28 -10.31 0.08 16.23
N ARG A 29 -11.43 0.30 15.53
CA ARG A 29 -11.48 1.19 14.35
C ARG A 29 -11.19 2.64 14.68
N SER A 30 -11.44 3.06 15.92
CA SER A 30 -11.15 4.42 16.38
C SER A 30 -9.66 4.64 16.68
N ASP A 31 -8.83 3.59 16.61
CA ASP A 31 -7.40 3.71 16.83
C ASP A 31 -6.75 4.61 15.76
N PRO A 32 -5.95 5.62 16.14
CA PRO A 32 -5.29 6.53 15.21
C PRO A 32 -4.44 5.82 14.15
N VAL A 33 -3.84 4.68 14.50
CA VAL A 33 -3.03 3.87 13.59
C VAL A 33 -3.89 3.33 12.44
N MET A 34 -5.12 2.92 12.73
CA MET A 34 -6.06 2.45 11.72
C MET A 34 -6.50 3.57 10.79
N ALA A 35 -6.85 4.74 11.35
CA ALA A 35 -7.22 5.90 10.54
C ALA A 35 -6.08 6.36 9.60
N CYS A 36 -4.84 6.30 10.08
CA CYS A 36 -3.66 6.62 9.29
C CYS A 36 -3.45 5.61 8.15
N PHE A 37 -3.48 4.31 8.47
CA PHE A 37 -3.38 3.24 7.50
C PHE A 37 -4.46 3.33 6.42
N GLU A 38 -5.74 3.45 6.79
CA GLU A 38 -6.82 3.56 5.81
C GLU A 38 -6.64 4.74 4.87
N ARG A 39 -6.19 5.90 5.38
CA ARG A 39 -5.94 7.09 4.57
C ARG A 39 -4.82 6.83 3.55
N ARG A 40 -3.70 6.27 3.99
CA ARG A 40 -2.54 5.99 3.13
C ARG A 40 -2.84 4.88 2.12
N ALA A 41 -3.57 3.85 2.52
CA ALA A 41 -4.00 2.76 1.63
C ALA A 41 -4.95 3.26 0.53
N ARG A 42 -5.94 4.09 0.88
CA ARG A 42 -6.83 4.74 -0.12
C ARG A 42 -6.05 5.64 -1.06
N TYR A 43 -5.12 6.44 -0.54
CA TYR A 43 -4.29 7.34 -1.34
C TYR A 43 -3.40 6.56 -2.33
N ALA A 44 -2.67 5.55 -1.85
CA ALA A 44 -1.83 4.69 -2.68
C ALA A 44 -2.65 3.95 -3.76
N SER A 45 -3.81 3.40 -3.38
CA SER A 45 -4.73 2.72 -4.32
C SER A 45 -5.24 3.67 -5.41
N ALA A 46 -5.68 4.88 -5.03
CA ALA A 46 -6.14 5.88 -5.98
C ALA A 46 -5.02 6.34 -6.93
N LEU A 47 -3.78 6.48 -6.41
CA LEU A 47 -2.63 6.86 -7.21
C LEU A 47 -2.22 5.74 -8.20
N LEU A 48 -2.28 4.48 -7.77
CA LEU A 48 -2.07 3.30 -8.64
C LEU A 48 -3.12 3.18 -9.75
N GLY A 49 -4.39 3.48 -9.42
CA GLY A 49 -5.49 3.47 -10.40
C GLY A 49 -5.34 4.57 -11.46
N LYS A 50 -4.73 5.71 -11.10
CA LYS A 50 -4.50 6.85 -12.02
C LYS A 50 -3.21 6.73 -12.82
N THR A 51 -2.19 6.07 -12.27
CA THR A 51 -0.84 6.04 -12.86
C THR A 51 -0.66 4.83 -13.75
N LYS A 52 -0.66 5.00 -15.08
CA LYS A 52 -0.32 3.92 -16.00
C LYS A 52 1.19 3.60 -15.92
N LEU A 53 1.58 2.57 -15.16
CA LEU A 53 2.99 2.25 -14.88
C LEU A 53 3.85 1.97 -16.12
N ALA A 54 3.24 1.60 -17.24
CA ALA A 54 3.96 1.36 -18.50
C ALA A 54 4.45 2.65 -19.18
N SER A 55 3.85 3.79 -18.85
CA SER A 55 4.14 5.10 -19.46
C SER A 55 4.21 6.21 -18.40
N ALA A 56 4.46 5.85 -17.15
CA ALA A 56 4.49 6.79 -16.05
C ALA A 56 5.76 7.65 -16.13
N THR A 57 5.62 8.95 -15.86
CA THR A 57 6.76 9.86 -15.73
C THR A 57 7.53 9.57 -14.45
N GLU A 58 8.79 10.00 -14.37
CA GLU A 58 9.57 9.83 -13.14
C GLU A 58 8.93 10.55 -11.94
N ALA A 59 8.27 11.69 -12.17
CA ALA A 59 7.51 12.39 -11.12
C ALA A 59 6.33 11.55 -10.61
N GLN A 60 5.57 10.91 -11.52
CA GLN A 60 4.47 10.01 -11.13
C GLN A 60 4.97 8.78 -10.39
N LEU A 61 6.09 8.19 -10.85
CA LEU A 61 6.73 7.05 -10.18
C LEU A 61 7.27 7.45 -8.80
N TYR A 62 7.84 8.64 -8.66
CA TYR A 62 8.29 9.17 -7.37
C TYR A 62 7.14 9.30 -6.38
N GLU A 63 6.05 9.97 -6.76
CA GLU A 63 4.87 10.11 -5.90
C GLU A 63 4.29 8.74 -5.51
N LEU A 64 4.28 7.79 -6.45
CA LEU A 64 3.79 6.46 -6.18
C LEU A 64 4.71 5.68 -5.21
N ARG A 65 6.03 5.75 -5.40
CA ARG A 65 7.00 5.15 -4.47
C ARG A 65 6.86 5.75 -3.07
N LYS A 66 6.67 7.06 -2.98
CA LYS A 66 6.42 7.77 -1.72
C LYS A 66 5.13 7.27 -1.05
N ALA A 67 4.03 7.21 -1.79
CA ALA A 67 2.75 6.72 -1.27
C ALA A 67 2.85 5.27 -0.73
N VAL A 68 3.59 4.41 -1.41
CA VAL A 68 3.83 3.01 -0.97
C VAL A 68 4.76 2.96 0.24
N ALA A 69 5.78 3.81 0.32
CA ALA A 69 6.65 3.90 1.49
C ALA A 69 5.88 4.38 2.73
N ASP A 70 5.02 5.39 2.56
CA ASP A 70 4.12 5.86 3.61
C ASP A 70 3.16 4.73 4.02
N LEU A 71 2.60 3.97 3.07
CA LEU A 71 1.76 2.82 3.40
C LEU A 71 2.52 1.75 4.21
N GLU A 72 3.76 1.44 3.83
CA GLU A 72 4.62 0.49 4.54
C GLU A 72 4.85 0.91 6.00
N GLU A 73 5.18 2.17 6.23
CA GLU A 73 5.35 2.72 7.58
C GLU A 73 4.08 2.53 8.43
N SER A 74 2.90 2.77 7.86
CA SER A 74 1.65 2.53 8.59
C SER A 74 1.39 1.06 8.89
N VAL A 75 1.76 0.14 8.00
CA VAL A 75 1.69 -1.30 8.29
C VAL A 75 2.66 -1.69 9.41
N GLN A 76 3.84 -1.08 9.47
CA GLN A 76 4.77 -1.27 10.60
C GLN A 76 4.19 -0.75 11.92
N TRP A 77 3.52 0.40 11.91
CA TRP A 77 2.81 0.92 13.09
C TRP A 77 1.69 0.00 13.55
N ILE A 78 0.92 -0.59 12.62
CA ILE A 78 -0.07 -1.63 12.95
C ILE A 78 0.62 -2.86 13.60
N GLY A 79 1.76 -3.28 13.04
CA GLY A 79 2.55 -4.37 13.62
C GLY A 79 3.02 -4.11 15.06
N GLY A 80 3.25 -2.84 15.40
CA GLY A 80 3.64 -2.40 16.75
C GLY A 80 2.48 -2.14 17.71
N SER A 81 1.25 -1.95 17.22
CA SER A 81 0.10 -1.56 18.06
C SER A 81 -0.55 -2.74 18.79
N GLY A 82 -0.32 -3.98 18.34
CA GLY A 82 -0.93 -5.17 18.92
C GLY A 82 -2.42 -5.35 18.57
N LEU A 83 -2.95 -4.56 17.62
CA LEU A 83 -4.35 -4.65 17.19
C LEU A 83 -4.68 -5.92 16.39
N PHE A 84 -3.67 -6.51 15.75
CA PHE A 84 -3.76 -7.69 14.89
C PHE A 84 -2.71 -8.74 15.23
N PRO A 85 -2.92 -10.01 14.84
CA PRO A 85 -1.91 -11.06 14.97
C PRO A 85 -0.58 -10.68 14.32
N ARG A 86 0.54 -10.99 14.98
CA ARG A 86 1.89 -10.70 14.46
C ARG A 86 2.16 -11.35 13.11
N ALA A 87 1.61 -12.55 12.87
CA ALA A 87 1.75 -13.25 11.61
C ALA A 87 1.14 -12.44 10.46
N ASP A 88 -0.11 -11.98 10.63
CA ASP A 88 -0.84 -11.17 9.65
C ASP A 88 -0.12 -9.85 9.36
N CYS A 89 0.40 -9.17 10.39
CA CYS A 89 1.18 -7.94 10.21
C CYS A 89 2.49 -8.19 9.44
N THR A 90 3.15 -9.32 9.69
CA THR A 90 4.38 -9.69 8.98
C THR A 90 4.09 -9.98 7.51
N GLU A 91 3.04 -10.74 7.23
CA GLU A 91 2.62 -11.04 5.86
C GLU A 91 2.20 -9.76 5.11
N ALA A 92 1.42 -8.89 5.76
CA ALA A 92 1.04 -7.60 5.20
C ALA A 92 2.26 -6.76 4.81
N LEU A 93 3.26 -6.71 5.70
CA LEU A 93 4.48 -5.95 5.47
C LEU A 93 5.28 -6.49 4.27
N GLU A 94 5.39 -7.81 4.14
CA GLU A 94 6.05 -8.45 2.99
C GLU A 94 5.30 -8.18 1.67
N ARG A 95 3.96 -8.18 1.69
CA ARG A 95 3.15 -7.80 0.53
C ARG A 95 3.44 -6.35 0.09
N VAL A 96 3.49 -5.40 1.02
CA VAL A 96 3.81 -3.99 0.69
C VAL A 96 5.26 -3.84 0.20
N ARG A 97 6.22 -4.52 0.84
CA ARG A 97 7.63 -4.52 0.42
C ARG A 97 7.83 -5.05 -0.98
N ARG A 98 7.05 -6.06 -1.39
CA ARG A 98 7.05 -6.57 -2.76
C ARG A 98 6.62 -5.49 -3.75
N ILE A 99 5.54 -4.76 -3.47
CA ILE A 99 5.12 -3.62 -4.30
C ILE A 99 6.25 -2.61 -4.42
N ARG A 100 6.86 -2.22 -3.29
CA ARG A 100 7.98 -1.28 -3.25
C ARG A 100 9.16 -1.75 -4.09
N GLY A 101 9.53 -3.04 -4.01
CA GLY A 101 10.61 -3.65 -4.79
C GLY A 101 10.37 -3.50 -6.29
N VAL A 102 9.17 -3.87 -6.77
CA VAL A 102 8.83 -3.75 -8.19
C VAL A 102 8.79 -2.29 -8.66
N LEU A 103 8.35 -1.35 -7.81
CA LEU A 103 8.37 0.08 -8.14
C LEU A 103 9.78 0.68 -8.15
N ALA A 104 10.72 0.12 -7.38
CA ALA A 104 12.12 0.53 -7.38
C ALA A 104 12.85 0.08 -8.66
N GLU A 105 12.51 -1.11 -9.16
CA GLU A 105 13.06 -1.64 -10.43
C GLU A 105 12.59 -0.84 -11.65
N ARG A 106 11.41 -0.23 -11.56
CA ARG A 106 10.89 0.66 -12.61
C ARG A 106 11.57 2.02 -12.52
N ARG A 107 12.72 2.18 -13.17
CA ARG A 107 13.27 3.51 -13.49
C ARG A 107 12.42 4.16 -14.57
N GLY A 108 12.08 5.44 -14.42
CA GLY A 108 11.37 6.19 -15.44
C GLY A 108 12.12 6.07 -16.77
N VAL A 109 11.43 5.55 -17.78
CA VAL A 109 11.93 5.56 -19.16
C VAL A 109 11.81 7.02 -19.63
N ALA A 110 12.75 7.85 -19.22
CA ALA A 110 12.89 9.22 -19.64
C ALA A 110 14.32 9.43 -20.13
N ALA A 111 14.61 8.89 -21.32
CA ALA A 111 15.63 9.39 -22.24
C ALA A 111 15.61 8.56 -23.53
N LYS A 112 14.69 8.88 -24.45
CA LYS A 112 15.02 8.88 -25.88
C LYS A 112 14.11 9.83 -26.63
#